data_AF-A0A950AYU3-F1
#
_entry.id   AF-A0A950AYU3-F1
#
_cell.length_a   1.000
_cell.length_b   1.000
_cell.length_c   1.000
_cell.angle_alpha   90.00
_cell.angle_beta   90.00
_cell.angle_gamma   90.00
#
_symmetry.space_group_name_H-M   'P 1'
#
loop_
_entity.id
_entity.type
_entity.pdbx_description
1 polymer ?
#
loop_
_entity_poly.entity_id
_entity_poly.type
_entity_poly.pdbx_seq_one_letter_code
_entity_poly.pdbx_strand_id
1 'polypeptide(L)'
;PSAALQLPLADRPEHYANDPLWNTITHELAPQLKAFLKQSLPEYMVPAVFVFLEALPVTPNGKIDRKALPEPQEAALPASEYIAPRDPTEEVLATIWAEVLGRQRVGIHDNFFDLGGHSLRATQVVSRVREAFDGRIELPVRALFEAPTVAGLAARLTEAERGEDTPPPIRPVPREGPPALSFAQERLWFLDQLEPGNPFYNVPIALSLKGPLDIVALERSLGEIVRRHEVLRTTFPAVDGRPVQVVADRWDMLLPVAELTGLDRSSGPFFVVNQPATKG
;
A
#
# COMPACT_ATOMS: atom_id res chain seq x y z
N PRO A 1 -29.50 18.67 13.58
CA PRO A 1 -30.16 19.62 12.65
C PRO A 1 -30.00 19.13 11.21
N SER A 2 -31.04 18.45 10.73
CA SER A 2 -31.06 17.81 9.41
C SER A 2 -31.17 18.89 8.32
N ALA A 3 -30.07 19.19 7.64
CA ALA A 3 -30.13 19.93 6.39
C ALA A 3 -30.52 18.93 5.31
N ALA A 4 -31.83 18.79 5.09
CA ALA A 4 -32.33 18.05 3.94
C ALA A 4 -31.84 18.76 2.67
N LEU A 5 -30.98 18.11 1.90
CA LEU A 5 -30.65 18.49 0.54
C LEU A 5 -31.96 18.49 -0.26
N GLN A 6 -32.57 19.66 -0.42
CA GLN A 6 -33.73 19.84 -1.29
C GLN A 6 -33.25 19.74 -2.73
N LEU A 7 -33.36 18.53 -3.28
CA LEU A 7 -33.11 18.26 -4.69
C LEU A 7 -34.22 18.91 -5.51
N PRO A 8 -33.91 19.73 -6.53
CA PRO A 8 -34.89 20.36 -7.40
C PRO A 8 -35.40 19.32 -8.40
N LEU A 9 -36.21 18.37 -7.92
CA LEU A 9 -36.75 17.26 -8.72
C LEU A 9 -38.24 17.46 -9.07
N ALA A 10 -38.82 18.62 -8.76
CA ALA A 10 -40.28 18.75 -8.66
C ALA A 10 -41.06 18.78 -9.98
N ASP A 11 -40.44 18.99 -11.14
CA ASP A 11 -41.15 18.97 -12.44
C ASP A 11 -40.18 18.61 -13.57
N ARG A 12 -40.34 17.45 -14.22
CA ARG A 12 -39.56 17.10 -15.43
C ARG A 12 -40.43 16.51 -16.54
N PRO A 13 -40.44 17.10 -17.76
CA PRO A 13 -40.93 16.46 -18.97
C PRO A 13 -39.88 15.48 -19.54
N GLU A 14 -40.36 14.50 -20.31
CA GLU A 14 -39.63 13.30 -20.75
C GLU A 14 -38.38 13.54 -21.60
N HIS A 15 -37.35 12.71 -21.33
CA HIS A 15 -36.25 12.24 -22.18
C HIS A 15 -35.57 13.21 -23.17
N TYR A 16 -34.37 13.68 -22.79
CA TYR A 16 -33.32 14.07 -23.74
C TYR A 16 -32.05 13.23 -23.51
N ALA A 17 -31.41 12.80 -24.58
CA ALA A 17 -30.16 12.01 -24.56
C ALA A 17 -28.92 12.83 -24.13
N ASN A 18 -29.07 14.14 -23.94
CA ASN A 18 -28.08 15.05 -23.37
C ASN A 18 -28.86 16.08 -22.56
N ASP A 19 -29.20 15.73 -21.32
CA ASP A 19 -29.85 16.65 -20.38
C ASP A 19 -28.75 17.44 -19.65
N PRO A 20 -28.56 18.73 -19.97
CA PRO A 20 -27.51 19.56 -19.37
C PRO A 20 -27.69 19.73 -17.84
N LEU A 21 -28.88 19.46 -17.31
CA LEU A 21 -29.14 19.54 -15.86
C LEU A 21 -28.47 18.40 -15.10
N TRP A 22 -28.28 17.22 -15.69
CA TRP A 22 -27.56 16.11 -15.03
C TRP A 22 -26.07 16.44 -14.84
N ASN A 23 -25.45 17.13 -15.80
CA ASN A 23 -24.09 17.62 -15.65
C ASN A 23 -24.00 18.69 -14.55
N THR A 24 -24.97 19.61 -14.47
CA THR A 24 -25.03 20.62 -13.40
C THR A 24 -25.19 19.99 -12.02
N ILE A 25 -26.13 19.05 -11.88
CA ILE A 25 -26.37 18.31 -10.63
C ILE A 25 -25.11 17.55 -10.20
N THR A 26 -24.43 16.90 -11.15
CA THR A 26 -23.18 16.17 -10.87
C THR A 26 -22.09 17.13 -10.40
N HIS A 27 -21.92 18.28 -11.06
CA HIS A 27 -20.93 19.30 -10.70
C HIS A 27 -21.17 19.91 -9.32
N GLU A 28 -22.43 20.12 -8.91
CA GLU A 28 -22.75 20.73 -7.62
C GLU A 28 -22.76 19.73 -6.45
N LEU A 29 -23.31 18.53 -6.66
CA LEU A 29 -23.49 17.54 -5.60
C LEU A 29 -22.27 16.66 -5.35
N ALA A 30 -21.49 16.32 -6.38
CA ALA A 30 -20.33 15.45 -6.21
C ALA A 30 -19.29 16.02 -5.22
N PRO A 31 -18.92 17.32 -5.25
CA PRO A 31 -18.02 17.90 -4.26
C PRO A 31 -18.60 17.86 -2.83
N GLN A 32 -19.91 18.07 -2.69
CA GLN A 32 -20.60 18.02 -1.39
C GLN A 32 -20.62 16.61 -0.81
N LEU A 33 -20.92 15.60 -1.62
CA LEU A 33 -20.85 14.19 -1.22
C LEU A 33 -19.43 13.80 -0.84
N LYS A 34 -18.43 14.22 -1.62
CA LYS A 34 -17.01 13.98 -1.32
C LYS A 34 -16.63 14.60 0.02
N ALA A 35 -17.01 15.86 0.28
CA ALA A 35 -16.75 16.55 1.53
C ALA A 35 -17.46 15.89 2.72
N PHE A 36 -18.70 15.42 2.54
CA PHE A 36 -19.45 14.69 3.56
C PHE A 36 -18.78 13.35 3.91
N LEU A 37 -18.40 12.54 2.90
CA LEU A 37 -17.76 11.24 3.12
C LEU A 37 -16.40 11.40 3.81
N LYS A 38 -15.61 12.43 3.48
CA LYS A 38 -14.33 12.72 4.13
C LYS A 38 -14.43 12.99 5.65
N GLN A 39 -15.61 13.29 6.18
CA GLN A 39 -15.81 13.46 7.62
C GLN A 39 -15.81 12.14 8.39
N SER A 40 -16.08 11.02 7.71
CA SER A 40 -16.29 9.70 8.34
C SER A 40 -15.48 8.56 7.70
N LEU A 41 -14.95 8.77 6.50
CA LEU A 41 -14.19 7.79 5.75
C LEU A 41 -12.76 8.28 5.50
N PRO A 42 -11.76 7.38 5.61
CA PRO A 42 -10.42 7.64 5.08
C PRO A 42 -10.47 7.93 3.57
N GLU A 43 -9.51 8.72 3.07
CA GLU A 43 -9.49 9.20 1.68
C GLU A 43 -9.56 8.07 0.64
N TYR A 44 -8.92 6.93 0.89
CA TYR A 44 -8.94 5.77 -0.01
C TYR A 44 -10.30 5.05 -0.09
N MET A 45 -11.24 5.34 0.81
CA MET A 45 -12.62 4.83 0.77
C MET A 45 -13.58 5.79 0.08
N VAL A 46 -13.15 7.01 -0.23
CA VAL A 46 -13.99 8.02 -0.88
C VAL A 46 -13.95 7.77 -2.40
N PRO A 47 -15.09 7.57 -3.07
CA PRO A 47 -15.13 7.34 -4.51
C PRO A 47 -14.48 8.49 -5.30
N ALA A 48 -13.65 8.14 -6.29
CA ALA A 48 -13.03 9.12 -7.19
C ALA A 48 -14.07 9.75 -8.15
N VAL A 49 -15.11 9.00 -8.53
CA VAL A 49 -16.20 9.45 -9.41
C VAL A 49 -17.55 9.14 -8.78
N PHE A 50 -18.48 10.07 -8.88
CA PHE A 50 -19.88 9.88 -8.55
C PHE A 50 -20.69 9.86 -9.85
N VAL A 51 -21.41 8.76 -10.09
CA VAL A 51 -22.31 8.62 -11.23
C VAL A 51 -23.73 8.69 -10.70
N PHE A 52 -24.46 9.75 -11.06
CA PHE A 52 -25.84 9.92 -10.65
C PHE A 52 -26.78 9.23 -11.64
N LEU A 53 -27.70 8.43 -11.10
CA LEU A 53 -28.69 7.68 -11.85
C LEU A 53 -30.08 8.02 -11.30
N GLU A 54 -31.08 8.11 -12.18
CA GLU A 54 -32.48 8.23 -11.77
C GLU A 54 -32.95 7.00 -11.00
N ALA A 55 -32.50 5.82 -11.44
CA ALA A 55 -32.78 4.54 -10.80
C ALA A 55 -31.60 3.58 -10.98
N LEU A 56 -31.39 2.70 -10.00
CA LEU A 56 -30.41 1.63 -10.12
C LEU A 56 -30.92 0.56 -11.10
N PRO A 57 -30.12 0.14 -12.10
CA PRO A 57 -30.50 -0.95 -12.97
C PRO A 57 -30.60 -2.24 -12.16
N VAL A 58 -31.66 -3.01 -12.40
CA VAL A 58 -31.91 -4.28 -11.72
C VAL A 58 -32.06 -5.41 -12.72
N THR A 59 -31.55 -6.58 -12.34
CA THR A 59 -31.79 -7.85 -13.03
C THR A 59 -33.26 -8.26 -12.90
N PRO A 60 -33.76 -9.21 -13.73
CA PRO A 60 -35.11 -9.76 -13.60
C PRO A 60 -35.43 -10.34 -12.20
N ASN A 61 -34.39 -10.72 -11.44
CA ASN A 61 -34.51 -11.23 -10.07
C ASN A 61 -34.45 -10.12 -8.99
N GLY A 62 -34.51 -8.84 -9.38
CA GLY A 62 -34.53 -7.70 -8.47
C GLY A 62 -33.18 -7.33 -7.84
N LYS A 63 -32.08 -8.00 -8.20
CA LYS A 63 -30.72 -7.62 -7.76
C LYS A 63 -30.16 -6.52 -8.64
N ILE A 64 -29.30 -5.65 -8.10
CA ILE A 64 -28.57 -4.63 -8.88
C ILE A 64 -27.79 -5.29 -10.02
N ASP A 65 -28.03 -4.84 -11.25
CA ASP A 65 -27.27 -5.26 -12.42
C ASP A 65 -26.02 -4.39 -12.59
N ARG A 66 -24.91 -4.88 -12.03
CA ARG A 66 -23.60 -4.20 -12.11
C ARG A 66 -23.08 -4.05 -13.54
N LYS A 67 -23.51 -4.90 -14.48
CA LYS A 67 -23.04 -4.84 -15.87
C LYS A 67 -23.78 -3.77 -16.68
N ALA A 68 -24.97 -3.41 -16.23
CA ALA A 68 -25.78 -2.35 -16.83
C ALA A 68 -25.49 -0.97 -16.22
N LEU A 69 -24.58 -0.86 -15.25
CA LEU A 69 -24.14 0.43 -14.74
C LEU A 69 -23.33 1.15 -15.83
N PRO A 70 -23.62 2.44 -16.11
CA PRO A 70 -22.86 3.20 -17.08
C PRO A 70 -21.42 3.39 -16.61
N GLU A 71 -20.49 3.42 -17.56
CA GLU A 71 -19.10 3.71 -17.27
C GLU A 71 -18.95 5.15 -16.77
N PRO A 72 -18.09 5.43 -15.78
CA PRO A 72 -17.80 6.78 -15.34
C PRO A 72 -17.20 7.56 -16.52
N GLN A 73 -17.91 8.58 -17.02
CA GLN A 73 -17.40 9.43 -18.09
C GLN A 73 -16.24 10.27 -17.55
N GLU A 74 -15.06 10.18 -18.16
CA GLU A 74 -13.87 10.95 -17.75
C GLU A 74 -14.12 12.48 -17.75
N ALA A 75 -15.05 12.96 -18.58
CA ALA A 75 -15.47 14.36 -18.67
C ALA A 75 -16.31 14.85 -17.47
N ALA A 76 -16.80 13.95 -16.61
CA ALA A 76 -17.60 14.27 -15.42
C ALA A 76 -16.77 14.29 -14.13
N LEU A 77 -15.48 13.93 -14.19
CA LEU A 77 -14.55 14.34 -13.16
C LEU A 77 -14.50 15.87 -13.22
N PRO A 78 -14.75 16.61 -12.12
CA PRO A 78 -14.35 18.00 -12.11
C PRO A 78 -12.86 17.98 -12.40
N ALA A 79 -12.47 18.37 -13.61
CA ALA A 79 -11.10 18.73 -13.88
C ALA A 79 -10.81 19.81 -12.84
N SER A 80 -10.03 19.47 -11.81
CA SER A 80 -9.40 20.51 -11.02
C SER A 80 -8.75 21.41 -12.06
N GLU A 81 -9.13 22.69 -12.06
CA GLU A 81 -8.60 23.62 -13.04
C GLU A 81 -7.09 23.48 -13.01
N TYR A 82 -6.50 23.10 -14.15
CA TYR A 82 -5.09 22.77 -14.17
C TYR A 82 -4.31 24.04 -13.80
N ILE A 83 -3.71 24.01 -12.62
CA ILE A 83 -2.84 25.07 -12.13
C ILE A 83 -1.42 24.52 -12.16
N ALA A 84 -0.58 25.18 -12.96
CA ALA A 84 0.82 24.82 -13.10
C ALA A 84 1.59 25.06 -11.79
N PRO A 85 2.71 24.33 -11.57
CA PRO A 85 3.67 24.62 -10.51
C PRO A 85 4.06 26.09 -10.44
N ARG A 86 4.16 26.63 -9.22
CA ARG A 86 4.43 28.05 -8.96
C ARG A 86 5.87 28.31 -8.54
N ASP A 87 6.55 27.28 -8.06
CA ASP A 87 7.92 27.34 -7.57
C ASP A 87 8.71 26.06 -7.93
N PRO A 88 10.05 26.07 -7.79
CA PRO A 88 10.89 24.92 -8.14
C PRO A 88 10.57 23.64 -7.35
N THR A 89 10.09 23.76 -6.10
CA THR A 89 9.72 22.60 -5.29
C THR A 89 8.48 21.94 -5.87
N GLU A 90 7.46 22.71 -6.21
CA GLU A 90 6.26 22.23 -6.89
C GLU A 90 6.57 21.63 -8.26
N GLU A 91 7.52 22.20 -9.02
CA GLU A 91 7.92 21.68 -10.33
C GLU A 91 8.53 20.27 -10.22
N VAL A 92 9.45 20.09 -9.28
CA VAL A 92 10.07 18.78 -9.01
C VAL A 92 9.01 17.77 -8.56
N LEU A 93 8.14 18.15 -7.63
CA LEU A 93 7.08 17.27 -7.12
C LEU A 93 6.08 16.87 -8.20
N ALA A 94 5.59 17.83 -9.01
CA ALA A 94 4.66 17.55 -10.10
C ALA A 94 5.28 16.64 -11.16
N THR A 95 6.59 16.80 -11.44
CA THR A 95 7.33 15.91 -12.35
C THR A 95 7.41 14.49 -11.81
N ILE A 96 7.82 14.32 -10.55
CA ILE A 96 7.89 13.01 -9.90
C ILE A 96 6.52 12.32 -9.92
N TRP A 97 5.44 13.05 -9.64
CA TRP A 97 4.09 12.51 -9.66
C TRP A 97 3.65 12.10 -11.06
N ALA A 98 3.90 12.94 -12.07
CA ALA A 98 3.58 12.63 -13.45
C ALA A 98 4.25 11.32 -13.90
N GLU A 99 5.53 11.13 -13.55
CA GLU A 99 6.27 9.91 -13.87
C GLU A 99 5.74 8.68 -13.14
N VAL A 100 5.47 8.78 -11.83
CA VAL A 100 4.99 7.63 -11.02
C VAL A 100 3.56 7.24 -11.38
N LEU A 101 2.71 8.22 -11.71
CA LEU A 101 1.30 8.00 -12.05
C LEU A 101 1.11 7.70 -13.56
N GLY A 102 2.15 7.88 -14.38
CA GLY A 102 2.07 7.68 -15.83
C GLY A 102 1.20 8.72 -16.53
N ARG A 103 1.25 9.99 -16.07
CA ARG A 103 0.47 11.10 -16.61
C ARG A 103 1.37 12.06 -17.37
N GLN A 104 0.82 12.76 -18.37
CA GLN A 104 1.56 13.77 -19.11
C GLN A 104 1.86 15.01 -18.26
N ARG A 105 0.88 15.43 -17.44
CA ARG A 105 0.97 16.58 -16.53
C ARG A 105 0.12 16.33 -15.28
N VAL A 106 0.51 16.97 -14.19
CA VAL A 106 -0.17 16.98 -12.89
C VAL A 106 -0.24 18.44 -12.42
N GLY A 107 -1.43 18.92 -12.07
CA GLY A 107 -1.66 20.23 -11.50
C GLY A 107 -1.35 20.27 -10.00
N ILE A 108 -1.07 21.45 -9.45
CA ILE A 108 -0.63 21.56 -8.05
C ILE A 108 -1.68 21.15 -7.01
N HIS A 109 -2.96 21.20 -7.40
CA HIS A 109 -4.11 20.83 -6.57
C HIS A 109 -4.71 19.47 -6.94
N ASP A 110 -4.14 18.79 -7.92
CA ASP A 110 -4.55 17.42 -8.23
C ASP A 110 -4.24 16.53 -7.03
N ASN A 111 -5.20 15.69 -6.67
CA ASN A 111 -5.04 14.77 -5.56
C ASN A 111 -4.37 13.48 -6.03
N PHE A 112 -3.30 13.07 -5.36
CA PHE A 112 -2.52 11.89 -5.69
C PHE A 112 -3.37 10.62 -5.80
N PHE A 113 -4.32 10.44 -4.89
CA PHE A 113 -5.16 9.24 -4.82
C PHE A 113 -6.28 9.27 -5.87
N ASP A 114 -6.85 10.45 -6.15
CA ASP A 114 -7.82 10.61 -7.24
C ASP A 114 -7.19 10.29 -8.62
N LEU A 115 -5.88 10.54 -8.77
CA LEU A 115 -5.13 10.22 -10.00
C LEU A 115 -4.72 8.73 -10.12
N GLY A 116 -5.13 7.87 -9.19
CA GLY A 116 -4.79 6.44 -9.16
C GLY A 116 -3.51 6.12 -8.37
N GLY A 117 -3.12 6.99 -7.45
CA GLY A 117 -2.07 6.72 -6.47
C GLY A 117 -2.52 5.71 -5.42
N HIS A 118 -1.60 4.87 -4.96
CA HIS A 118 -1.80 3.91 -3.87
C HIS A 118 -0.49 3.74 -3.07
N SER A 119 -0.49 2.98 -1.98
CA SER A 119 0.63 2.91 -1.02
C SER A 119 1.99 2.60 -1.66
N LEU A 120 2.07 1.65 -2.60
CA LEU A 120 3.32 1.36 -3.31
C LEU A 120 3.82 2.55 -4.16
N ARG A 121 2.92 3.23 -4.88
CA ARG A 121 3.25 4.45 -5.64
C ARG A 121 3.63 5.60 -4.71
N ALA A 122 2.97 5.71 -3.55
CA ALA A 122 3.32 6.68 -2.52
C ALA A 122 4.76 6.47 -2.01
N THR A 123 5.15 5.22 -1.75
CA THR A 123 6.54 4.88 -1.39
C THR A 123 7.53 5.24 -2.50
N GLN A 124 7.17 5.01 -3.77
CA GLN A 124 8.01 5.40 -4.90
C GLN A 124 8.19 6.92 -4.99
N VAL A 125 7.10 7.70 -4.83
CA VAL A 125 7.15 9.17 -4.77
C VAL A 125 8.09 9.61 -3.65
N VAL A 126 7.89 9.12 -2.42
CA VAL A 126 8.72 9.48 -1.27
C VAL A 126 10.20 9.19 -1.52
N SER A 127 10.52 8.03 -2.10
CA SER A 127 11.90 7.66 -2.44
C SER A 127 12.51 8.62 -3.46
N ARG A 128 11.78 8.96 -4.53
CA ARG A 128 12.26 9.89 -5.57
C ARG A 128 12.38 11.32 -5.08
N VAL A 129 11.47 11.77 -4.21
CA VAL A 129 11.59 13.09 -3.55
C VAL A 129 12.86 13.11 -2.71
N ARG A 130 13.10 12.08 -1.90
CA ARG A 130 14.33 11.99 -1.11
C ARG A 130 15.58 12.09 -1.99
N GLU A 131 15.61 11.41 -3.13
CA GLU A 131 16.72 11.51 -4.09
C GLU A 131 16.85 12.91 -4.71
N ALA A 132 15.73 13.52 -5.14
CA ALA A 132 15.73 14.83 -5.79
C ALA A 132 16.20 15.98 -4.87
N PHE A 133 16.07 15.81 -3.55
CA PHE A 133 16.52 16.78 -2.54
C PHE A 133 17.80 16.33 -1.81
N ASP A 134 18.64 15.49 -2.43
CA ASP A 134 19.93 15.01 -1.92
C ASP A 134 19.86 14.32 -0.53
N GLY A 135 18.73 13.69 -0.23
CA GLY A 135 18.48 13.06 1.07
C GLY A 135 18.33 14.04 2.23
N ARG A 136 18.27 15.36 1.98
CA ARG A 136 18.08 16.39 3.01
C ARG A 136 16.68 16.37 3.60
N ILE A 137 15.70 15.85 2.86
CA ILE A 137 14.31 15.80 3.29
C ILE A 137 13.88 14.34 3.50
N GLU A 138 13.53 14.02 4.75
CA GLU A 138 12.86 12.77 5.11
C GLU A 138 11.35 13.03 5.11
N LEU A 139 10.67 12.55 4.07
CA LEU A 139 9.22 12.66 3.95
C LEU A 139 8.58 11.33 4.37
N PRO A 140 7.94 11.22 5.56
CA PRO A 140 7.23 10.00 5.90
C PRO A 140 6.09 9.79 4.90
N VAL A 141 5.83 8.53 4.53
CA VAL A 141 4.70 8.19 3.61
C VAL A 141 3.38 8.78 4.10
N ARG A 142 3.19 8.87 5.43
CA ARG A 142 2.05 9.53 6.06
C ARG A 142 1.84 10.99 5.61
N ALA A 143 2.90 11.75 5.35
CA ALA A 143 2.78 13.14 4.91
C ALA A 143 2.05 13.25 3.56
N LEU A 144 2.22 12.28 2.66
CA LEU A 144 1.47 12.22 1.40
C LEU A 144 -0.03 11.96 1.63
N PHE A 145 -0.39 11.22 2.69
CA PHE A 145 -1.79 11.00 3.05
C PHE A 145 -2.42 12.22 3.70
N GLU A 146 -1.65 12.99 4.49
CA GLU A 146 -2.15 14.21 5.14
C GLU A 146 -2.22 15.40 4.18
N ALA A 147 -1.31 15.45 3.21
CA ALA A 147 -1.20 16.50 2.20
C ALA A 147 -1.13 15.87 0.79
N PRO A 148 -2.27 15.38 0.26
CA PRO A 148 -2.33 14.57 -0.96
C PRO A 148 -2.29 15.39 -2.25
N THR A 149 -1.80 16.63 -2.21
CA THR A 149 -1.62 17.50 -3.39
C THR A 149 -0.18 17.98 -3.46
N VAL A 150 0.31 18.34 -4.65
CA VAL A 150 1.67 18.88 -4.82
C VAL A 150 1.87 20.14 -3.98
N ALA A 151 0.90 21.06 -3.99
CA ALA A 151 0.95 22.28 -3.17
C ALA A 151 0.97 21.98 -1.66
N GLY A 152 0.16 21.02 -1.21
CA GLY A 152 0.13 20.61 0.19
C GLY A 152 1.44 19.97 0.63
N LEU A 153 2.00 19.12 -0.23
CA LEU A 153 3.26 18.44 0.06
C LEU A 153 4.45 19.42 0.06
N ALA A 154 4.49 20.36 -0.89
CA ALA A 154 5.51 21.42 -0.94
C ALA A 154 5.52 22.27 0.34
N ALA A 155 4.34 22.61 0.88
CA ALA A 155 4.22 23.32 2.15
C ALA A 155 4.82 22.51 3.31
N ARG A 156 4.53 21.20 3.38
CA ARG A 156 5.11 20.29 4.39
C ARG A 156 6.62 20.13 4.27
N LEU A 157 7.17 20.11 3.06
CA LEU A 157 8.62 20.09 2.86
C LEU A 157 9.28 21.36 3.40
N THR A 158 8.66 22.52 3.14
CA THR A 158 9.14 23.81 3.67
C THR A 158 9.10 23.87 5.20
N GLU A 159 8.11 23.23 5.82
CA GLU A 159 8.04 23.07 7.29
C GLU A 159 9.10 22.10 7.81
N ALA A 160 9.31 20.97 7.13
CA ALA A 160 10.31 19.98 7.51
C ALA A 160 11.76 20.53 7.44
N GLU A 161 12.06 21.39 6.46
CA GLU A 161 13.36 22.09 6.38
C GLU A 161 13.61 23.04 7.57
N ARG A 162 12.55 23.49 8.26
CA ARG A 162 12.68 24.30 9.49
C ARG A 162 13.00 23.45 10.73
N GLY A 163 13.09 22.13 10.59
CA GLY A 163 13.76 21.25 11.56
C GLY A 163 12.88 20.70 12.68
N GLU A 164 11.56 20.74 12.57
CA GLU A 164 10.68 20.39 13.71
C GLU A 164 10.41 18.89 13.88
N ASP A 165 10.59 18.02 12.88
CA ASP A 165 10.10 16.63 12.99
C ASP A 165 10.87 15.54 12.21
N THR A 166 12.08 15.81 11.72
CA THR A 166 12.86 14.76 11.01
C THR A 166 13.59 13.86 12.00
N PRO A 167 13.28 12.55 12.09
CA PRO A 167 14.07 11.64 12.91
C PRO A 167 15.51 11.58 12.37
N PRO A 168 16.51 11.48 13.25
CA PRO A 168 17.90 11.43 12.82
C PRO A 168 18.13 10.18 11.95
N PRO A 169 19.04 10.26 10.96
CA PRO A 169 19.36 9.12 10.10
C PRO A 169 19.87 7.96 10.96
N ILE A 170 19.49 6.74 10.58
CA ILE A 170 19.99 5.51 11.21
C ILE A 170 21.48 5.39 10.87
N ARG A 171 22.34 5.48 11.88
CA ARG A 171 23.79 5.36 11.74
C ARG A 171 24.24 3.95 12.11
N PRO A 172 25.29 3.40 11.47
CA PRO A 172 25.94 2.19 11.95
C PRO A 172 26.39 2.38 13.41
N VAL A 173 26.06 1.41 14.26
CA VAL A 173 26.48 1.39 15.66
C VAL A 173 27.64 0.41 15.86
N PRO A 174 28.63 0.73 16.71
CA PRO A 174 29.67 -0.22 17.11
C PRO A 174 29.05 -1.49 17.71
N ARG A 175 29.65 -2.65 17.42
CA ARG A 175 29.20 -3.96 17.93
C ARG A 175 29.91 -4.34 19.22
N GLU A 176 29.84 -3.47 20.19
CA GLU A 176 30.40 -3.71 21.52
C GLU A 176 29.35 -4.44 22.37
N GLY A 177 29.31 -5.77 22.22
CA GLY A 177 28.36 -6.64 22.91
C GLY A 177 27.04 -6.85 22.16
N PRO A 178 26.15 -7.72 22.70
CA PRO A 178 24.90 -8.06 22.05
C PRO A 178 23.92 -6.88 22.12
N PRO A 179 23.34 -6.43 20.99
CA PRO A 179 22.43 -5.30 21.00
C PRO A 179 21.12 -5.64 21.73
N ALA A 180 20.50 -4.61 22.29
CA ALA A 180 19.14 -4.70 22.82
C ALA A 180 18.15 -5.11 21.73
N LEU A 181 17.05 -5.74 22.12
CA LEU A 181 15.95 -6.04 21.22
C LEU A 181 15.22 -4.73 20.86
N SER A 182 14.63 -4.70 19.66
CA SER A 182 13.58 -3.73 19.36
C SER A 182 12.33 -4.01 20.20
N PHE A 183 11.49 -3.00 20.43
CA PHE A 183 10.22 -3.18 21.16
C PHE A 183 9.33 -4.29 20.56
N ALA A 184 9.35 -4.46 19.24
CA ALA A 184 8.60 -5.53 18.57
C ALA A 184 9.19 -6.92 18.87
N GLN A 185 10.52 -7.04 18.90
CA GLN A 185 11.20 -8.28 19.29
C GLN A 185 10.97 -8.60 20.77
N GLU A 186 11.05 -7.61 21.68
CA GLU A 186 10.79 -7.81 23.11
C GLU A 186 9.38 -8.34 23.36
N ARG A 187 8.37 -7.77 22.67
CA ARG A 187 6.99 -8.25 22.75
C ARG A 187 6.87 -9.71 22.33
N LEU A 188 7.47 -10.10 21.20
CA LEU A 188 7.40 -11.48 20.72
C LEU A 188 8.15 -12.43 21.65
N TRP A 189 9.32 -12.03 22.15
CA TRP A 189 10.07 -12.80 23.13
C TRP A 189 9.25 -13.03 24.41
N PHE A 190 8.61 -11.98 24.94
CA PHE A 190 7.76 -12.10 26.13
C PHE A 190 6.58 -13.07 25.90
N LEU A 191 5.93 -13.00 24.74
CA LEU A 191 4.84 -13.93 24.39
C LEU A 191 5.34 -15.37 24.31
N ASP A 192 6.53 -15.61 23.74
CA ASP A 192 7.15 -16.93 23.73
C ASP A 192 7.51 -17.42 25.15
N GLN A 193 7.94 -16.54 26.06
CA GLN A 193 8.19 -16.92 27.46
C GLN A 193 6.89 -17.26 28.22
N LEU A 194 5.75 -16.65 27.86
CA LEU A 194 4.45 -16.96 28.48
C LEU A 194 3.90 -18.32 28.03
N GLU A 195 4.02 -18.63 26.73
CA GLU A 195 3.56 -19.90 26.14
C GLU A 195 4.65 -20.52 25.24
N PRO A 196 5.68 -21.15 25.83
CA PRO A 196 6.80 -21.68 25.06
C PRO A 196 6.37 -22.76 24.05
N GLY A 197 6.88 -22.64 22.82
CA GLY A 197 6.64 -23.62 21.75
C GLY A 197 5.29 -23.46 21.02
N ASN A 198 4.55 -22.40 21.30
CA ASN A 198 3.31 -22.10 20.61
C ASN A 198 3.57 -21.59 19.16
N PRO A 199 2.94 -22.17 18.12
CA PRO A 199 3.19 -21.79 16.72
C PRO A 199 2.50 -20.50 16.24
N PHE A 200 1.80 -19.74 17.09
CA PHE A 200 0.98 -18.59 16.68
C PHE A 200 1.69 -17.55 15.81
N TYR A 201 3.00 -17.40 15.98
CA TYR A 201 3.81 -16.42 15.23
C TYR A 201 4.72 -17.07 14.17
N ASN A 202 4.53 -18.35 13.88
CA ASN A 202 5.20 -19.01 12.76
C ASN A 202 4.60 -18.49 11.44
N VAL A 203 5.46 -18.15 10.49
CA VAL A 203 5.06 -17.71 9.15
C VAL A 203 5.51 -18.74 8.11
N PRO A 204 4.79 -19.86 7.95
CA PRO A 204 5.16 -20.88 6.98
C PRO A 204 4.91 -20.39 5.56
N ILE A 205 5.88 -20.61 4.67
CA ILE A 205 5.77 -20.33 3.23
C ILE A 205 5.90 -21.66 2.49
N ALA A 206 4.96 -21.94 1.59
CA ALA A 206 5.01 -23.07 0.68
C ALA A 206 5.11 -22.57 -0.77
N LEU A 207 6.07 -23.10 -1.52
CA LEU A 207 6.30 -22.76 -2.92
C LEU A 207 6.20 -24.02 -3.78
N SER A 208 5.53 -23.92 -4.93
CA SER A 208 5.50 -24.98 -5.93
C SER A 208 6.42 -24.59 -7.09
N LEU A 209 7.48 -25.37 -7.29
CA LEU A 209 8.43 -25.19 -8.38
C LEU A 209 8.21 -26.31 -9.42
N LYS A 210 8.12 -25.95 -10.70
CA LYS A 210 7.94 -26.90 -11.81
C LYS A 210 9.11 -26.77 -12.78
N GLY A 211 9.73 -27.90 -13.11
CA GLY A 211 10.87 -27.97 -14.02
C GLY A 211 12.12 -28.56 -13.36
N PRO A 212 13.25 -28.59 -14.08
CA PRO A 212 14.51 -29.02 -13.51
C PRO A 212 14.93 -28.06 -12.39
N LEU A 213 15.12 -28.60 -11.19
CA LEU A 213 15.59 -27.86 -10.02
C LEU A 213 16.98 -28.35 -9.63
N ASP A 214 17.96 -27.45 -9.64
CA ASP A 214 19.27 -27.71 -9.06
C ASP A 214 19.21 -27.47 -7.56
N ILE A 215 19.11 -28.56 -6.80
CA ILE A 215 19.03 -28.55 -5.34
C ILE A 215 20.28 -27.96 -4.70
N VAL A 216 21.47 -28.25 -5.26
CA VAL A 216 22.74 -27.77 -4.72
C VAL A 216 22.84 -26.26 -4.88
N ALA A 217 22.41 -25.73 -6.02
CA ALA A 217 22.34 -24.29 -6.24
C ALA A 217 21.32 -23.60 -5.32
N LEU A 218 20.14 -24.23 -5.12
CA LEU A 218 19.12 -23.71 -4.21
C LEU A 218 19.63 -23.64 -2.76
N GLU A 219 20.22 -24.72 -2.25
CA GLU A 219 20.79 -24.77 -0.89
C GLU A 219 21.86 -23.71 -0.69
N ARG A 220 22.79 -23.55 -1.65
CA ARG A 220 23.80 -22.48 -1.62
C ARG A 220 23.19 -21.09 -1.63
N SER A 221 22.15 -20.86 -2.42
CA SER A 221 21.46 -19.57 -2.50
C SER A 221 20.79 -19.21 -1.18
N LEU A 222 20.11 -20.17 -0.55
CA LEU A 222 19.52 -20.00 0.78
C LEU A 222 20.59 -19.76 1.84
N GLY A 223 21.71 -20.49 1.78
CA GLY A 223 22.87 -20.26 2.63
C GLY A 223 23.43 -18.83 2.52
N GLU A 224 23.54 -18.29 1.30
CA GLU A 224 24.00 -16.91 1.09
C GLU A 224 23.01 -15.87 1.63
N ILE A 225 21.70 -16.12 1.53
CA ILE A 225 20.68 -15.26 2.15
C ILE A 225 20.85 -15.26 3.68
N VAL A 226 21.00 -16.43 4.31
CA VAL A 226 21.24 -16.54 5.77
C VAL A 226 22.55 -15.85 6.17
N ARG A 227 23.61 -16.02 5.38
CA ARG A 227 24.91 -15.37 5.63
C ARG A 227 24.79 -13.84 5.57
N ARG A 228 24.08 -13.31 4.56
CA ARG A 228 23.89 -11.86 4.33
C ARG A 228 22.99 -11.22 5.40
N HIS A 229 21.94 -11.89 5.83
CA HIS A 229 20.91 -11.33 6.70
C HIS A 229 21.06 -11.82 8.14
N GLU A 230 21.58 -10.94 9.02
CA GLU A 230 21.89 -11.28 10.41
C GLU A 230 20.71 -11.86 11.18
N VAL A 231 19.51 -11.30 10.97
CA VAL A 231 18.27 -11.74 11.64
C VAL A 231 17.97 -13.23 11.44
N LEU A 232 18.40 -13.84 10.34
CA LEU A 232 18.19 -15.27 10.05
C LEU A 232 19.15 -16.18 10.83
N ARG A 233 20.13 -15.60 11.52
CA ARG A 233 21.12 -16.28 12.36
C ARG A 233 21.22 -15.63 13.75
N THR A 234 20.16 -14.94 14.17
CA THR A 234 20.04 -14.31 15.50
C THR A 234 19.26 -15.21 16.45
N THR A 235 19.77 -15.38 17.67
CA THR A 235 19.06 -15.98 18.80
C THR A 235 18.82 -14.93 19.88
N PHE A 236 17.84 -15.19 20.77
CA PHE A 236 17.39 -14.24 21.78
C PHE A 236 17.50 -14.82 23.22
N PRO A 237 18.70 -15.13 23.71
CA PRO A 237 18.88 -15.62 25.07
C PRO A 237 18.58 -14.53 26.10
N ALA A 238 18.23 -14.95 27.32
CA ALA A 238 18.21 -14.08 28.49
C ALA A 238 19.60 -14.03 29.13
N VAL A 239 20.14 -12.83 29.30
CA VAL A 239 21.37 -12.55 30.07
C VAL A 239 20.98 -11.61 31.20
N ASP A 240 21.27 -11.99 32.45
CA ASP A 240 20.88 -11.24 33.66
C ASP A 240 19.38 -10.85 33.71
N GLY A 241 18.52 -11.77 33.25
CA GLY A 241 17.07 -11.59 33.22
C GLY A 241 16.55 -10.65 32.12
N ARG A 242 17.41 -10.23 31.18
CA ARG A 242 17.02 -9.39 30.04
C ARG A 242 17.30 -10.11 28.72
N PRO A 243 16.39 -10.03 27.73
CA PRO A 243 16.66 -10.59 26.42
C PRO A 243 17.72 -9.75 25.70
N VAL A 244 18.62 -10.41 25.00
CA VAL A 244 19.64 -9.78 24.15
C VAL A 244 19.69 -10.45 22.78
N GLN A 245 20.16 -9.75 21.74
CA GLN A 245 20.34 -10.35 20.43
C GLN A 245 21.75 -10.94 20.31
N VAL A 246 21.84 -12.24 20.07
CA VAL A 246 23.12 -12.92 19.78
C VAL A 246 23.12 -13.37 18.34
N VAL A 247 23.94 -12.70 17.52
CA VAL A 247 24.08 -13.01 16.09
C VAL A 247 25.24 -14.01 15.92
N ALA A 248 24.94 -15.22 15.43
CA ALA A 248 25.97 -16.22 15.18
C ALA A 248 26.76 -15.89 13.91
N ASP A 249 28.10 -15.89 13.92
CA ASP A 249 28.94 -15.54 12.75
C ASP A 249 28.61 -16.35 11.49
N ARG A 250 28.25 -17.62 11.70
CA ARG A 250 27.86 -18.55 10.65
C ARG A 250 26.68 -19.39 11.13
N TRP A 251 25.82 -19.73 10.18
CA TRP A 251 24.75 -20.70 10.37
C TRP A 251 24.78 -21.67 9.18
N ASP A 252 24.93 -22.96 9.47
CA ASP A 252 24.88 -23.99 8.42
C ASP A 252 23.42 -24.32 8.13
N MET A 253 22.90 -23.70 7.07
CA MET A 253 21.56 -23.99 6.56
C MET A 253 21.57 -25.37 5.91
N LEU A 254 20.72 -26.25 6.41
CA LEU A 254 20.45 -27.54 5.80
C LEU A 254 19.13 -27.44 5.03
N LEU A 255 19.09 -28.01 3.82
CA LEU A 255 17.88 -28.19 3.06
C LEU A 255 17.52 -29.69 3.03
N PRO A 256 16.72 -30.19 3.99
CA PRO A 256 16.27 -31.58 3.95
C PRO A 256 15.45 -31.82 2.69
N VAL A 257 15.87 -32.80 1.89
CA VAL A 257 15.14 -33.24 0.70
C VAL A 257 14.45 -34.55 1.03
N ALA A 258 13.12 -34.54 0.94
CA ALA A 258 12.31 -35.74 1.02
C ALA A 258 11.77 -36.07 -0.37
N GLU A 259 12.05 -37.29 -0.84
CA GLU A 259 11.46 -37.81 -2.06
C GLU A 259 10.03 -38.28 -1.76
N LEU A 260 9.06 -37.71 -2.47
CA LEU A 260 7.63 -37.98 -2.25
C LEU A 260 7.02 -38.83 -3.37
N THR A 261 7.80 -39.17 -4.41
CA THR A 261 7.39 -40.14 -5.43
C THR A 261 7.04 -41.48 -4.78
N GLY A 262 5.89 -42.05 -5.16
CA GLY A 262 5.44 -43.35 -4.66
C GLY A 262 4.64 -43.33 -3.35
N LEU A 263 4.45 -42.17 -2.71
CA LEU A 263 3.50 -42.04 -1.60
C LEU A 263 2.07 -42.06 -2.12
N ASP A 264 1.24 -42.96 -1.59
CA ASP A 264 -0.21 -42.89 -1.81
C ASP A 264 -0.75 -41.65 -1.11
N ARG A 265 -1.70 -40.97 -1.76
CA ARG A 265 -2.31 -39.71 -1.33
C ARG A 265 -3.00 -39.82 0.03
N SER A 266 -3.26 -41.04 0.50
CA SER A 266 -3.92 -41.36 1.76
C SER A 266 -2.96 -41.50 2.97
N SER A 267 -1.63 -41.50 2.74
CA SER A 267 -0.67 -42.06 3.71
C SER A 267 -0.12 -41.07 4.76
N GLY A 268 -0.55 -39.81 4.80
CA GLY A 268 0.04 -38.85 5.75
C GLY A 268 -0.76 -37.56 5.96
N PRO A 269 -0.49 -36.82 7.04
CA PRO A 269 -1.21 -35.59 7.41
C PRO A 269 -0.88 -34.36 6.53
N PHE A 270 0.03 -34.50 5.55
CA PHE A 270 0.49 -33.41 4.68
C PHE A 270 -0.02 -33.63 3.25
N PHE A 271 -0.86 -32.71 2.77
CA PHE A 271 -1.43 -32.75 1.42
C PHE A 271 -0.39 -32.32 0.39
N VAL A 272 0.17 -33.26 -0.36
CA VAL A 272 1.04 -32.96 -1.52
C VAL A 272 0.15 -32.73 -2.75
N VAL A 273 -0.19 -31.47 -3.03
CA VAL A 273 -0.96 -31.11 -4.23
C VAL A 273 -0.01 -30.94 -5.41
N ASN A 274 0.25 -32.03 -6.13
CA ASN A 274 0.94 -31.96 -7.41
C ASN A 274 -0.10 -31.95 -8.54
N GLN A 275 -0.54 -30.76 -8.95
CA GLN A 275 -1.34 -30.66 -10.18
C GLN A 275 -0.42 -30.70 -11.40
N PRO A 276 -0.54 -31.69 -12.30
CA PRO A 276 0.12 -31.62 -13.59
C PRO A 276 -0.36 -30.36 -14.30
N ALA A 277 0.57 -29.64 -14.93
CA ALA A 277 0.22 -28.50 -15.76
C ALA A 277 -0.69 -29.00 -16.89
N THR A 278 -1.99 -28.73 -16.80
CA THR A 278 -2.88 -28.74 -17.95
C THR A 278 -2.35 -27.68 -18.90
N LYS A 279 -1.80 -28.11 -20.04
CA LYS A 279 -1.54 -27.22 -21.17
C LYS A 279 -2.85 -26.50 -21.51
N GLY A 280 -2.83 -25.19 -21.39
CA GLY A 280 -3.80 -24.24 -21.94
C GLY A 280 -3.01 -23.10 -22.54
#